data_AF-A0A6G3MJU6-F1
#
_entry.id   AF-A0A6G3MJU6-F1
#
_cell.length_a   1.000
_cell.length_b   1.000
_cell.length_c   1.000
_cell.angle_alpha   90.00
_cell.angle_beta   90.00
_cell.angle_gamma   90.00
#
_symmetry.space_group_name_H-M   'P 1'
#
loop_
_entity.id
_entity.type
_entity.pdbx_description
1 polymer ?
#
loop_
_entity_poly.entity_id
_entity_poly.type
_entity_poly.pdbx_seq_one_letter_code
_entity_poly.pdbx_strand_id
1 'polypeptide(L)'
;DLKMAVIHGSLRNITEHLNNDFLKDKDIPHLAKFLIAKEAVNAIFNETETFMKDVYEFYKSSNVLDNPEFTITSLLEEIISSINRIKVIRTILLRDSMKVAFFGRTSNGKSSVINAILGSAILPAGIGHTTSCFISMRGCNDKDPYAIAPESPDKRNVNDLRQLGSALSNSTLGPKNLINVYWPIEKCPILKHQVSFLDSPGIDVDYDVDTWINQYCRDAD
;
A
#
# COMPACT_ATOMS: atom_id res chain seq x y z
N ASP A 1 17.86 0.90 38.80
CA ASP A 1 18.79 0.04 38.05
C ASP A 1 18.16 -0.97 37.08
N LEU A 2 17.19 -1.81 37.47
CA LEU A 2 16.57 -2.77 36.53
C LEU A 2 15.75 -2.14 35.39
N LYS A 3 15.10 -0.99 35.64
CA LYS A 3 14.21 -0.31 34.66
C LYS A 3 14.97 0.51 33.59
N MET A 4 16.13 1.09 33.92
CA MET A 4 17.00 1.74 32.93
C MET A 4 17.64 0.72 31.97
N ALA A 5 17.86 -0.52 32.44
CA ALA A 5 18.32 -1.61 31.58
C ALA A 5 17.29 -2.02 30.52
N VAL A 6 15.99 -1.87 30.79
CA VAL A 6 14.91 -2.13 29.80
C VAL A 6 14.93 -1.08 28.69
N ILE A 7 15.05 0.20 29.05
CA ILE A 7 15.14 1.31 28.10
C ILE A 7 16.41 1.18 27.22
N HIS A 8 17.56 0.90 27.85
CA HIS A 8 18.80 0.67 27.12
C HIS A 8 18.77 -0.60 26.25
N GLY A 9 18.07 -1.66 26.69
CA GLY A 9 17.87 -2.88 25.91
C GLY A 9 17.00 -2.64 24.67
N SER A 10 15.92 -1.86 24.82
CA SER A 10 15.04 -1.50 23.69
C SER A 10 15.76 -0.61 22.66
N LEU A 11 16.60 0.32 23.10
CA LEU A 11 17.44 1.15 22.21
C LEU A 11 18.51 0.34 21.47
N ARG A 12 19.06 -0.72 22.10
CA ARG A 12 20.00 -1.64 21.45
C ARG A 12 19.35 -2.43 20.34
N ASN A 13 18.13 -2.94 20.55
CA ASN A 13 17.36 -3.67 19.53
C ASN A 13 17.03 -2.81 18.30
N ILE A 14 16.67 -1.54 18.52
CA ILE A 14 16.44 -0.56 17.42
C ILE A 14 17.70 -0.41 16.56
N THR A 15 18.87 -0.36 17.21
CA THR A 15 20.15 -0.20 16.51
C THR A 15 20.54 -1.47 15.74
N GLU A 16 20.21 -2.65 16.26
CA GLU A 16 20.44 -3.94 15.58
C GLU A 16 19.52 -4.14 14.36
N HIS A 17 18.25 -3.73 14.43
CA HIS A 17 17.33 -3.76 13.27
C HIS A 17 17.73 -2.78 12.15
N LEU A 18 18.38 -1.67 12.51
CA LEU A 18 18.89 -0.68 11.55
C LEU A 18 20.23 -1.08 10.91
N ASN A 19 21.02 -1.94 11.55
CA ASN A 19 22.29 -2.47 11.03
C ASN A 19 22.12 -3.56 9.96
N ASN A 20 20.94 -3.65 9.36
CA ASN A 20 20.63 -4.62 8.32
C ASN A 20 21.39 -4.30 7.02
N ASP A 21 22.58 -4.88 6.89
CA ASP A 21 23.38 -5.00 5.65
C ASP A 21 22.63 -5.71 4.50
N PHE A 22 21.39 -6.17 4.72
CA PHE A 22 20.52 -6.81 3.73
C PHE A 22 20.29 -5.97 2.47
N LEU A 23 20.20 -4.64 2.54
CA LEU A 23 20.02 -3.81 1.33
C LEU A 23 21.26 -3.74 0.43
N LYS A 24 22.42 -4.17 0.92
CA LYS A 24 23.68 -4.20 0.16
C LYS A 24 23.92 -5.53 -0.56
N ASP A 25 23.10 -6.54 -0.30
CA ASP A 25 23.18 -7.80 -1.01
C ASP A 25 22.75 -7.61 -2.47
N LYS A 26 23.66 -7.94 -3.40
CA LYS A 26 23.45 -7.79 -4.84
C LYS A 26 22.53 -8.86 -5.41
N ASP A 27 22.32 -9.97 -4.69
CA ASP A 27 21.55 -11.11 -5.17
C ASP A 27 20.04 -10.99 -4.86
N ILE A 28 19.64 -9.97 -4.08
CA ILE A 28 18.23 -9.71 -3.79
C ILE A 28 17.53 -9.11 -5.03
N PRO A 29 16.43 -9.72 -5.51
CA PRO A 29 15.63 -9.16 -6.60
C PRO A 29 15.24 -7.71 -6.33
N HIS A 30 15.34 -6.83 -7.33
CA HIS A 30 15.11 -5.40 -7.15
C HIS A 30 13.77 -5.07 -6.48
N LEU A 31 12.67 -5.75 -6.87
CA LEU A 31 11.36 -5.54 -6.27
C LEU A 31 11.27 -6.03 -4.82
N ALA A 32 12.08 -7.03 -4.42
CA ALA A 32 12.13 -7.49 -3.05
C ALA A 32 12.77 -6.47 -2.10
N LYS A 33 13.61 -5.55 -2.60
CA LYS A 33 14.22 -4.49 -1.79
C LYS A 33 13.18 -3.55 -1.18
N PHE A 34 12.12 -3.22 -1.93
CA PHE A 34 11.01 -2.43 -1.39
C PHE A 34 10.28 -3.16 -0.27
N LEU A 35 9.98 -4.44 -0.46
CA LEU A 35 9.31 -5.25 0.57
C LEU A 35 10.15 -5.32 1.86
N ILE A 36 11.45 -5.56 1.74
CA ILE A 36 12.38 -5.59 2.87
C ILE A 36 12.45 -4.23 3.58
N ALA A 37 12.59 -3.14 2.81
CA ALA A 37 12.62 -1.80 3.38
C ALA A 37 11.30 -1.47 4.12
N LYS A 38 10.16 -1.83 3.53
CA LYS A 38 8.84 -1.66 4.14
C LYS A 38 8.71 -2.46 5.44
N GLU A 39 9.16 -3.71 5.47
CA GLU A 39 9.15 -4.54 6.69
C GLU A 39 10.04 -3.93 7.78
N ALA A 40 11.25 -3.48 7.43
CA ALA A 40 12.16 -2.83 8.36
C ALA A 40 11.57 -1.54 8.97
N VAL A 41 11.00 -0.66 8.14
CA VAL A 41 10.36 0.57 8.61
C VAL A 41 9.16 0.26 9.51
N ASN A 42 8.33 -0.71 9.16
CA ASN A 42 7.20 -1.12 10.01
C ASN A 42 7.67 -1.69 11.35
N ALA A 43 8.78 -2.44 11.38
CA ALA A 43 9.38 -2.95 12.61
C ALA A 43 9.84 -1.79 13.52
N ILE A 44 10.55 -0.80 12.97
CA ILE A 44 11.00 0.39 13.71
C ILE A 44 9.83 1.14 14.35
N PHE A 45 8.76 1.40 13.59
CA PHE A 45 7.59 2.09 14.14
C PHE A 45 6.83 1.25 15.17
N ASN A 46 6.82 -0.08 15.03
CA ASN A 46 6.26 -0.97 16.04
C ASN A 46 7.07 -0.94 17.34
N GLU A 47 8.39 -1.00 17.25
CA GLU A 47 9.29 -0.88 18.40
C GLU A 47 9.17 0.48 19.08
N THR A 48 9.08 1.56 18.29
CA THR A 48 8.88 2.92 18.80
C THR A 48 7.56 3.04 19.56
N GLU A 49 6.48 2.41 19.06
CA GLU A 49 5.19 2.36 19.78
C GLU A 49 5.32 1.62 21.12
N THR A 50 5.97 0.45 21.12
CA THR A 50 6.19 -0.34 22.35
C THR A 50 7.01 0.45 23.36
N PHE A 51 8.11 1.07 22.93
CA PHE A 51 8.94 1.93 23.77
C PHE A 51 8.13 3.07 24.39
N MET A 52 7.31 3.77 23.61
CA MET A 52 6.49 4.87 24.13
C MET A 52 5.43 4.39 25.15
N LYS A 53 4.89 3.18 24.97
CA LYS A 53 4.00 2.56 25.97
C LYS A 53 4.75 2.23 27.27
N ASP A 54 5.97 1.74 27.19
CA ASP A 54 6.79 1.45 28.37
C ASP A 54 7.13 2.74 29.12
N VAL A 55 7.45 3.82 28.40
CA VAL A 55 7.66 5.16 28.98
C VAL A 55 6.38 5.66 29.66
N TYR A 56 5.22 5.51 29.01
CA TYR A 56 3.93 5.87 29.60
C TYR A 56 3.68 5.12 30.92
N GLU A 57 3.81 3.80 30.93
CA GLU A 57 3.60 2.98 32.13
C GLU A 57 4.65 3.27 33.22
N PHE A 58 5.88 3.61 32.85
CA PHE A 58 6.88 4.08 33.80
C PHE A 58 6.42 5.35 34.53
N TYR A 59 6.05 6.40 33.81
CA TYR A 59 5.64 7.66 34.44
C TYR A 59 4.33 7.52 35.21
N LYS A 60 3.39 6.70 34.73
CA LYS A 60 2.12 6.41 35.40
C LYS A 60 2.30 5.61 36.70
N SER A 61 3.25 4.67 36.74
CA SER A 61 3.51 3.81 37.92
C SER A 61 4.49 4.39 38.92
N SER A 62 5.15 5.50 38.59
CA SER A 62 6.10 6.14 39.49
C SER A 62 5.34 7.00 40.51
N ASN A 63 5.66 6.89 41.80
CA ASN A 63 5.14 7.76 42.88
C ASN A 63 5.55 9.26 42.74
N VAL A 64 5.88 9.72 41.53
CA VAL A 64 6.15 11.14 41.24
C VAL A 64 4.87 11.98 41.33
N LEU A 65 3.70 11.32 41.44
CA LEU A 65 2.39 11.94 41.68
C LEU A 65 2.27 12.68 43.02
N ASP A 66 3.24 12.54 43.94
CA ASP A 66 3.27 13.30 45.20
C ASP A 66 3.84 14.72 45.04
N ASN A 67 4.27 15.12 43.83
CA ASN A 67 4.74 16.47 43.55
C ASN A 67 3.63 17.29 42.85
N PRO A 68 3.01 18.29 43.51
CA PRO A 68 1.80 18.97 43.06
C PRO A 68 2.02 19.96 41.89
N GLU A 69 3.24 20.11 41.39
CA GLU A 69 3.55 20.94 40.23
C GLU A 69 3.24 20.21 38.92
N PHE A 70 2.01 20.36 38.43
CA PHE A 70 1.50 20.46 37.05
C PHE A 70 2.21 19.79 35.84
N THR A 71 3.22 18.92 36.00
CA THR A 71 4.12 18.57 34.89
C THR A 71 3.89 17.15 34.35
N ILE A 72 3.28 16.27 35.15
CA ILE A 72 3.16 14.84 34.81
C ILE A 72 1.92 14.56 33.96
N THR A 73 0.76 15.14 34.30
CA THR A 73 -0.49 14.90 33.55
C THR A 73 -0.35 15.37 32.10
N SER A 74 0.16 16.58 31.88
CA SER A 74 0.41 17.11 30.53
C SER A 74 1.43 16.27 29.74
N LEU A 75 2.49 15.79 30.40
CA LEU A 75 3.45 14.87 29.79
C LEU A 75 2.80 13.54 29.37
N LEU A 76 1.96 12.94 30.23
CA LEU A 76 1.26 11.70 29.91
C LEU A 76 0.29 11.87 28.75
N GLU A 77 -0.42 13.00 28.68
CA GLU A 77 -1.27 13.36 27.54
C GLU A 77 -0.46 13.48 26.24
N GLU A 78 0.72 14.12 26.29
CA GLU A 78 1.61 14.24 25.15
C GLU A 78 2.16 12.88 24.67
N ILE A 79 2.51 11.99 25.62
CA ILE A 79 2.94 10.62 25.31
C ILE A 79 1.80 9.85 24.62
N ILE A 80 0.57 9.93 25.13
CA ILE A 80 -0.61 9.30 24.50
C ILE A 80 -0.82 9.85 23.09
N SER A 81 -0.75 11.17 22.92
CA SER A 81 -0.87 11.83 21.61
C SER A 81 0.18 11.31 20.62
N SER A 82 1.43 11.16 21.06
CA SER A 82 2.53 10.63 20.26
C SER A 82 2.32 9.16 19.87
N ILE A 83 1.85 8.32 20.80
CA ILE A 83 1.49 6.92 20.51
C ILE A 83 0.40 6.86 19.43
N ASN A 84 -0.61 7.72 19.51
CA ASN A 84 -1.68 7.76 18.51
C ASN A 84 -1.16 8.21 17.13
N ARG A 85 -0.25 9.20 17.07
CA ARG A 85 0.41 9.60 15.82
C ARG A 85 1.21 8.45 15.20
N ILE A 86 1.98 7.72 16.02
CA ILE A 86 2.73 6.53 15.57
C ILE A 86 1.78 5.48 14.98
N LYS A 87 0.66 5.17 15.66
CA LYS A 87 -0.35 4.23 15.14
C LYS A 87 -0.90 4.67 13.79
N VAL A 88 -1.22 5.96 13.62
CA VAL A 88 -1.69 6.50 12.34
C VAL A 88 -0.64 6.30 11.25
N ILE A 89 0.63 6.67 11.51
CA ILE A 89 1.73 6.49 10.54
C ILE A 89 1.89 5.00 10.17
N ARG A 90 1.82 4.08 11.14
CA ARG A 90 1.86 2.63 10.86
C ARG A 90 0.74 2.18 9.93
N THR A 91 -0.49 2.66 10.13
CA THR A 91 -1.60 2.30 9.23
C THR A 91 -1.40 2.81 7.80
N ILE A 92 -0.70 3.93 7.62
CA ILE A 92 -0.33 4.47 6.31
C ILE A 92 0.78 3.59 5.69
N LEU A 93 1.88 3.34 6.42
CA LEU A 93 3.01 2.54 5.96
C LEU A 93 2.61 1.11 5.58
N LEU A 94 1.66 0.50 6.29
CA LEU A 94 1.16 -0.86 5.99
C LEU A 94 0.43 -0.94 4.65
N ARG A 95 -0.21 0.15 4.19
CA ARG A 95 -0.98 0.17 2.94
C ARG A 95 -0.13 0.49 1.71
N ASP A 96 1.08 0.97 1.92
CA ASP A 96 1.91 1.50 0.85
C ASP A 96 2.43 0.39 -0.08
N SER A 97 2.41 0.63 -1.38
CA SER A 97 2.78 -0.38 -2.39
C SER A 97 3.39 0.32 -3.58
N MET A 98 4.39 -0.29 -4.21
CA MET A 98 4.92 0.27 -5.46
C MET A 98 3.82 0.30 -6.51
N LYS A 99 3.73 1.39 -7.27
CA LYS A 99 2.65 1.60 -8.23
C LYS A 99 3.20 2.04 -9.57
N VAL A 100 2.96 1.21 -10.58
CA VAL A 100 3.35 1.50 -11.97
C VAL A 100 2.10 1.80 -12.78
N ALA A 101 2.01 3.01 -13.32
CA ALA A 101 0.89 3.44 -14.15
C ALA A 101 1.25 3.44 -15.64
N PHE A 102 0.36 2.88 -16.47
CA PHE A 102 0.54 2.80 -17.92
C PHE A 102 -0.39 3.78 -18.63
N PHE A 103 0.20 4.64 -19.45
CA PHE A 103 -0.50 5.65 -20.25
C PHE A 103 -0.16 5.54 -21.73
N GLY A 104 -1.08 6.04 -22.56
CA GLY A 104 -0.92 6.01 -24.02
C GLY A 104 -2.27 5.97 -24.74
N ARG A 105 -2.21 6.16 -26.06
CA ARG A 105 -3.41 6.16 -26.92
C ARG A 105 -4.15 4.82 -26.83
N THR A 106 -5.41 4.86 -27.21
CA THR A 106 -6.24 3.67 -27.36
C THR A 106 -5.56 2.67 -28.31
N SER A 107 -5.56 1.38 -27.94
CA SER A 107 -4.95 0.29 -28.71
C SER A 107 -3.41 0.28 -28.83
N ASN A 108 -2.67 1.13 -28.10
CA ASN A 108 -1.20 1.07 -28.03
C ASN A 108 -0.63 -0.11 -27.23
N GLY A 109 -1.49 -0.99 -26.70
CA GLY A 109 -1.06 -2.23 -26.04
C GLY A 109 -0.78 -2.12 -24.53
N LYS A 110 -1.26 -1.09 -23.84
CA LYS A 110 -1.10 -0.91 -22.38
C LYS A 110 -1.48 -2.17 -21.57
N SER A 111 -2.72 -2.64 -21.75
CA SER A 111 -3.24 -3.84 -21.11
C SER A 111 -2.47 -5.11 -21.52
N SER A 112 -1.99 -5.17 -22.77
CA SER A 112 -1.15 -6.28 -23.26
C SER A 112 0.21 -6.31 -22.56
N VAL A 113 0.84 -5.15 -22.34
CA VAL A 113 2.10 -5.05 -21.60
C VAL A 113 1.90 -5.47 -20.15
N ILE A 114 0.83 -5.02 -19.49
CA ILE A 114 0.52 -5.45 -18.12
C ILE A 114 0.30 -6.96 -18.07
N ASN A 115 -0.49 -7.53 -18.98
CA ASN A 115 -0.69 -8.98 -19.05
C ASN A 115 0.62 -9.76 -19.28
N ALA A 116 1.53 -9.23 -20.10
CA ALA A 116 2.84 -9.82 -20.32
C ALA A 116 3.70 -9.79 -19.05
N ILE A 117 3.71 -8.67 -18.32
CA ILE A 117 4.40 -8.53 -17.01
C ILE A 117 3.81 -9.51 -15.99
N LEU A 118 2.48 -9.67 -15.96
CA LEU A 118 1.79 -10.59 -15.06
C LEU A 118 1.88 -12.05 -15.49
N GLY A 119 2.40 -12.34 -16.70
CA GLY A 119 2.48 -13.66 -17.28
C GLY A 119 1.12 -14.30 -17.59
N SER A 120 0.03 -13.52 -17.63
CA SER A 120 -1.33 -14.02 -17.79
C SER A 120 -2.26 -12.96 -18.38
N ALA A 121 -3.24 -13.40 -19.19
CA ALA A 121 -4.21 -12.53 -19.85
C ALA A 121 -5.37 -12.16 -18.91
N ILE A 122 -5.08 -11.34 -17.90
CA ILE A 122 -6.04 -10.93 -16.86
C ILE A 122 -6.88 -9.74 -17.33
N LEU A 123 -6.21 -8.70 -17.83
CA LEU A 123 -6.88 -7.51 -18.33
C LEU A 123 -7.47 -7.76 -19.73
N PRO A 124 -8.66 -7.21 -20.04
CA PRO A 124 -9.18 -7.22 -21.40
C PRO A 124 -8.19 -6.56 -22.37
N ALA A 125 -7.74 -7.28 -23.39
CA ALA A 125 -6.81 -6.78 -24.40
C ALA A 125 -7.14 -7.39 -25.77
N GLY A 126 -7.03 -6.62 -26.85
CA GLY A 126 -7.30 -7.06 -28.22
C GLY A 126 -8.21 -6.13 -29.02
N ILE A 127 -8.55 -6.53 -30.26
CA ILE A 127 -9.39 -5.73 -31.17
C ILE A 127 -10.81 -5.62 -30.57
N GLY A 128 -11.32 -4.40 -30.43
CA GLY A 128 -12.61 -4.15 -29.79
C GLY A 128 -12.59 -4.22 -28.26
N HIS A 129 -11.44 -4.49 -27.64
CA HIS A 129 -11.27 -4.43 -26.19
C HIS A 129 -10.53 -3.15 -25.83
N THR A 130 -11.29 -2.06 -25.65
CA THR A 130 -10.75 -0.77 -25.23
C THR A 130 -11.14 -0.52 -23.77
N THR A 131 -10.12 -0.33 -22.94
CA THR A 131 -10.26 0.04 -21.52
C THR A 131 -10.91 1.42 -21.44
N SER A 132 -12.14 1.51 -20.91
CA SER A 132 -12.89 2.77 -20.80
C SER A 132 -12.67 3.52 -19.51
N CYS A 133 -12.12 2.88 -18.49
CA CYS A 133 -11.92 3.40 -17.14
C CYS A 133 -10.58 2.91 -16.56
N PHE A 134 -10.15 3.43 -15.43
CA PHE A 134 -8.91 2.96 -14.81
C PHE A 134 -9.09 1.55 -14.23
N ILE A 135 -8.09 0.69 -14.42
CA ILE A 135 -8.07 -0.65 -13.81
C ILE A 135 -6.78 -0.80 -12.99
N SER A 136 -6.91 -0.95 -11.68
CA SER A 136 -5.79 -1.23 -10.77
C SER A 136 -5.69 -2.73 -10.50
N MET A 137 -4.59 -3.34 -10.90
CA MET A 137 -4.21 -4.71 -10.60
C MET A 137 -3.39 -4.78 -9.32
N ARG A 138 -3.83 -5.61 -8.36
CA ARG A 138 -3.16 -5.81 -7.06
C ARG A 138 -3.11 -7.29 -6.69
N GLY A 139 -2.15 -7.66 -5.85
CA GLY A 139 -2.07 -8.98 -5.24
C GLY A 139 -3.08 -9.15 -4.10
N CYS A 140 -3.62 -10.36 -3.93
CA CYS A 140 -4.37 -10.77 -2.74
C CYS A 140 -3.95 -12.16 -2.23
N ASN A 141 -4.32 -12.45 -0.98
CA ASN A 141 -4.14 -13.76 -0.35
C ASN A 141 -5.36 -14.67 -0.53
N ASP A 142 -6.45 -14.17 -1.12
CA ASP A 142 -7.61 -14.99 -1.48
C ASP A 142 -7.22 -16.01 -2.56
N LYS A 143 -7.83 -17.20 -2.50
CA LYS A 143 -7.61 -18.27 -3.50
C LYS A 143 -8.17 -17.90 -4.88
N ASP A 144 -9.30 -17.21 -4.87
CA ASP A 144 -10.06 -16.84 -6.06
C ASP A 144 -9.89 -15.35 -6.36
N PRO A 145 -9.65 -15.00 -7.64
CA PRO A 145 -9.53 -13.61 -8.04
C PRO A 145 -10.89 -12.91 -7.95
N TYR A 146 -10.89 -11.63 -7.60
CA TYR A 146 -12.11 -10.82 -7.53
C TYR A 146 -11.87 -9.38 -7.97
N ALA A 147 -12.95 -8.68 -8.32
CA ALA A 147 -12.95 -7.26 -8.65
C ALA A 147 -13.85 -6.48 -7.68
N ILE A 148 -13.49 -5.23 -7.41
CA ILE A 148 -14.30 -4.27 -6.67
C ILE A 148 -14.51 -3.06 -7.57
N ALA A 149 -15.78 -2.75 -7.81
CA ALA A 149 -16.22 -1.63 -8.63
C ALA A 149 -16.44 -0.39 -7.75
N PRO A 150 -16.35 0.85 -8.29
CA PRO A 150 -16.45 2.06 -7.47
C PRO A 150 -17.81 2.25 -6.79
N GLU A 151 -18.87 1.66 -7.34
CA GLU A 151 -20.24 1.80 -6.82
C GLU A 151 -20.59 0.87 -5.66
N SER A 152 -19.79 -0.17 -5.39
CA SER A 152 -20.05 -1.10 -4.29
C SER A 152 -18.76 -1.74 -3.75
N PRO A 153 -18.63 -1.93 -2.42
CA PRO A 153 -17.54 -2.68 -1.82
C PRO A 153 -17.59 -4.20 -2.09
N ASP A 154 -18.65 -4.70 -2.73
CA ASP A 154 -18.86 -6.14 -2.93
C ASP A 154 -17.84 -6.74 -3.91
N LYS A 155 -17.33 -7.92 -3.54
CA LYS A 155 -16.45 -8.73 -4.40
C LYS A 155 -17.26 -9.28 -5.59
N ARG A 156 -16.84 -8.95 -6.80
CA ARG A 156 -17.40 -9.45 -8.07
C ARG A 156 -16.44 -10.40 -8.77
N ASN A 157 -16.97 -11.21 -9.68
CA ASN A 157 -16.16 -12.12 -10.47
C ASN A 157 -15.28 -11.34 -11.45
N VAL A 158 -14.01 -11.73 -11.61
CA VAL A 158 -13.08 -11.05 -12.52
C VAL A 158 -13.47 -11.23 -13.99
N ASN A 159 -14.23 -12.27 -14.34
CA ASN A 159 -14.77 -12.42 -15.70
C ASN A 159 -15.74 -11.29 -16.06
N ASP A 160 -16.40 -10.68 -15.06
CA ASP A 160 -17.29 -9.54 -15.25
C ASP A 160 -16.52 -8.26 -15.62
N LEU A 161 -15.19 -8.21 -15.44
CA LEU A 161 -14.37 -7.08 -15.87
C LEU A 161 -14.49 -6.80 -17.36
N ARG A 162 -14.70 -7.82 -18.19
CA ARG A 162 -14.94 -7.64 -19.63
C ARG A 162 -16.21 -6.84 -19.89
N GLN A 163 -17.21 -6.95 -19.01
CA GLN A 163 -18.45 -6.19 -19.08
C GLN A 163 -18.37 -4.86 -18.32
N LEU A 164 -17.51 -4.73 -17.30
CA LEU A 164 -17.41 -3.51 -16.48
C LEU A 164 -16.39 -2.49 -17.02
N GLY A 165 -15.29 -2.95 -17.61
CA GLY A 165 -14.16 -2.12 -18.06
C GLY A 165 -14.03 -1.93 -19.57
N SER A 166 -14.87 -2.61 -20.37
CA SER A 166 -14.88 -2.43 -21.83
C SER A 166 -15.73 -1.22 -22.21
N ALA A 167 -15.20 -0.34 -23.05
CA ALA A 167 -15.93 0.80 -23.62
C ALA A 167 -17.17 0.40 -24.45
N LEU A 168 -17.31 -0.89 -24.78
CA LEU A 168 -18.38 -1.44 -25.60
C LEU A 168 -19.52 -2.08 -24.80
N SER A 169 -19.52 -2.02 -23.46
CA SER A 169 -20.62 -2.56 -22.65
C SER A 169 -21.73 -1.53 -22.38
N ASN A 170 -22.98 -2.00 -22.31
CA ASN A 170 -24.18 -1.16 -22.07
C ASN A 170 -24.25 -0.57 -20.64
N SER A 171 -23.35 -0.97 -19.75
CA SER A 171 -23.21 -0.50 -18.37
C SER A 171 -21.81 0.09 -18.16
N THR A 172 -21.38 0.94 -19.10
CA THR A 172 -20.01 1.45 -19.17
C THR A 172 -19.72 2.34 -17.98
N LEU A 173 -18.79 1.92 -17.13
CA LEU A 173 -18.18 2.82 -16.15
C LEU A 173 -17.42 3.90 -16.94
N GLY A 174 -17.81 5.15 -16.73
CA GLY A 174 -17.16 6.31 -17.36
C GLY A 174 -15.66 6.41 -17.00
N PRO A 175 -14.89 7.20 -17.75
CA PRO A 175 -13.43 7.21 -17.70
C PRO A 175 -12.80 7.69 -16.40
N LYS A 176 -13.57 8.38 -15.57
CA LYS A 176 -13.20 8.76 -14.20
C LYS A 176 -13.21 7.61 -13.19
N ASN A 177 -13.76 6.45 -13.53
CA ASN A 177 -13.95 5.36 -12.58
C ASN A 177 -12.69 4.51 -12.43
N LEU A 178 -12.52 3.91 -11.24
CA LEU A 178 -11.44 2.98 -10.94
C LEU A 178 -12.02 1.64 -10.52
N ILE A 179 -11.66 0.58 -11.25
CA ILE A 179 -11.94 -0.80 -10.86
C ILE A 179 -10.68 -1.37 -10.21
N ASN A 180 -10.82 -1.97 -9.03
CA ASN A 180 -9.71 -2.66 -8.37
C ASN A 180 -9.85 -4.16 -8.60
N VAL A 181 -8.82 -4.78 -9.16
CA VAL A 181 -8.73 -6.20 -9.45
C VAL A 181 -7.70 -6.81 -8.51
N TYR A 182 -8.13 -7.83 -7.78
CA TYR A 182 -7.32 -8.54 -6.82
C TYR A 182 -7.04 -9.94 -7.36
N TRP A 183 -5.76 -10.20 -7.61
CA TRP A 183 -5.29 -11.45 -8.18
C TRP A 183 -4.46 -12.24 -7.16
N PRO A 184 -4.68 -13.57 -7.02
CA PRO A 184 -3.94 -14.38 -6.06
C PRO A 184 -2.43 -14.29 -6.29
N ILE A 185 -1.66 -13.90 -5.27
CA ILE A 185 -0.20 -13.74 -5.37
C ILE A 185 0.51 -15.06 -5.70
N GLU A 186 -0.09 -16.21 -5.34
CA GLU A 186 0.40 -17.54 -5.67
C GLU A 186 0.40 -17.80 -7.19
N LYS A 187 -0.53 -17.16 -7.92
CA LYS A 187 -0.66 -17.28 -9.38
C LYS A 187 0.18 -16.25 -10.14
N CYS A 188 0.74 -15.24 -9.45
CA CYS A 188 1.48 -14.16 -10.07
C CYS A 188 2.61 -13.66 -9.14
N PRO A 189 3.84 -14.20 -9.28
CA PRO A 189 4.95 -13.93 -8.35
C PRO A 189 5.34 -12.45 -8.22
N ILE A 190 5.15 -11.65 -9.27
CA ILE A 190 5.48 -10.22 -9.21
C ILE A 190 4.60 -9.46 -8.20
N LEU A 191 3.32 -9.84 -8.09
CA LEU A 191 2.38 -9.22 -7.15
C LEU A 191 2.71 -9.53 -5.67
N LYS A 192 3.50 -10.58 -5.41
CA LYS A 192 4.00 -10.92 -4.06
C LYS A 192 4.91 -9.82 -3.49
N HIS A 193 5.54 -9.01 -4.36
CA HIS A 193 6.44 -7.93 -3.97
C HIS A 193 5.72 -6.61 -3.71
N GLN A 194 4.41 -6.64 -3.47
CA GLN A 194 3.58 -5.46 -3.21
C GLN A 194 3.70 -4.39 -4.31
N VAL A 195 3.64 -4.84 -5.57
CA VAL A 195 3.51 -3.99 -6.75
C VAL A 195 2.06 -3.97 -7.18
N SER A 196 1.59 -2.79 -7.58
CA SER A 196 0.33 -2.58 -8.25
C SER A 196 0.56 -2.00 -9.65
N PHE A 197 -0.29 -2.42 -10.59
CA PHE A 197 -0.25 -1.93 -11.96
C PHE A 197 -1.55 -1.20 -12.27
N LEU A 198 -1.47 -0.02 -12.86
CA LEU A 198 -2.63 0.77 -13.24
C LEU A 198 -2.70 0.88 -14.76
N ASP A 199 -3.76 0.35 -15.36
CA ASP A 199 -4.10 0.56 -16.77
C ASP A 199 -5.02 1.78 -16.89
N SER A 200 -4.64 2.76 -17.72
CA SER A 200 -5.45 3.95 -17.95
C SER A 200 -6.40 3.78 -19.15
N PRO A 201 -7.47 4.58 -19.24
CA PRO A 201 -8.13 4.86 -20.51
C PRO A 201 -7.15 5.37 -21.57
N GLY A 202 -7.54 5.32 -22.84
CA GLY A 202 -6.79 6.01 -23.90
C GLY A 202 -6.66 7.50 -23.61
N ILE A 203 -5.50 8.09 -23.85
CA ILE A 203 -5.34 9.56 -23.68
C ILE A 203 -6.03 10.37 -24.78
N ASP A 204 -6.55 9.71 -25.80
CA ASP A 204 -7.20 10.30 -26.98
C ASP A 204 -8.73 10.33 -26.89
N VAL A 205 -9.32 9.90 -25.77
CA VAL A 205 -10.79 9.81 -25.60
C VAL A 205 -11.42 10.92 -24.76
N ASP A 206 -10.66 11.76 -24.05
CA ASP A 206 -11.26 12.85 -23.24
C ASP A 206 -10.28 14.02 -22.96
N TYR A 207 -10.81 15.20 -22.63
CA TYR A 207 -10.02 16.42 -22.37
C TYR A 207 -9.60 16.59 -20.90
N ASP A 208 -10.13 15.77 -19.98
CA ASP A 208 -9.93 15.89 -18.52
C ASP A 208 -8.97 14.83 -17.93
N VAL A 209 -8.10 14.27 -18.78
CA VAL A 209 -7.12 13.23 -18.40
C VAL A 209 -6.23 13.71 -17.26
N ASP A 210 -5.86 14.99 -17.24
CA ASP A 210 -5.02 15.59 -16.20
C ASP A 210 -5.67 15.52 -14.81
N THR A 211 -6.99 15.68 -14.71
CA THR A 211 -7.72 15.56 -13.44
C THR A 211 -7.68 14.13 -12.92
N TRP A 212 -7.83 13.13 -13.79
CA TRP A 212 -7.81 11.72 -13.36
C TRP A 212 -6.41 11.19 -13.10
N ILE A 213 -5.40 11.67 -13.83
CA ILE A 213 -3.99 11.45 -13.49
C ILE A 213 -3.72 11.97 -12.09
N ASN A 214 -4.17 13.20 -11.79
CA ASN A 214 -4.05 13.77 -10.46
C ASN A 214 -4.77 12.95 -9.38
N GLN A 215 -5.92 12.36 -9.70
CA GLN A 215 -6.69 11.58 -8.73
C GLN A 215 -6.06 10.21 -8.45
N TYR A 216 -5.60 9.51 -9.48
CA TYR A 216 -5.21 8.09 -9.37
C TYR A 216 -3.72 7.83 -9.49
N CYS A 217 -2.89 8.83 -9.80
CA CYS A 217 -1.48 8.58 -10.16
C CYS A 217 -0.49 9.50 -9.45
N ARG A 218 -0.94 10.34 -8.50
CA ARG A 218 -0.03 11.14 -7.65
C ARG A 218 0.92 10.30 -6.80
N ASP A 219 0.52 9.07 -6.53
CA ASP A 219 1.22 8.05 -5.75
C ASP A 219 1.86 6.98 -6.66
N ALA A 220 2.01 7.23 -7.96
CA ALA A 220 2.76 6.33 -8.85
C ALA A 220 4.28 6.61 -8.72
N ASP A 221 5.08 5.53 -8.73
CA ASP A 221 6.56 5.55 -8.68
C ASP A 221 7.19 5.59 -10.09
#